data_AF-A0A846SRL4-F1
#
_entry.id   AF-A0A846SRL4-F1
#
_cell.length_a   1.000
_cell.length_b   1.000
_cell.length_c   1.000
_cell.angle_alpha   90.00
_cell.angle_beta   90.00
_cell.angle_gamma   90.00
#
_symmetry.space_group_name_H-M   'P 1'
#
loop_
_entity.id
_entity.type
_entity.pdbx_description
1 polymer ?
#
loop_
_entity_poly.entity_id
_entity_poly.type
_entity_poly.pdbx_seq_one_letter_code
_entity_poly.pdbx_strand_id
1 'polypeptide(L)'
;METLDVWVCAELEAVEAALAAEGAMVLNFSEHPALAIDDHLYQRIRAPKPIYDYWVNCRGWNHKVGIDAKAQNSPCTGVAVCDAVMALNTVLAASPAFIALFANSPFENGEYTGYRENRLTIWPRMFRNAYCVADDRLHRLPPQSFANLRGYFEWMFGADTAMQRIPSNLGNSKYKDIADVVCVEGNPSLLTFLRGKHWLAHRCVQGGMDSAQDCNKGQPVEVRPSLAHLAFQQFAQFLDARIRFGFAHEPALDEFFAAWERPFGLEDLFETHFDFCYIEGRSPGANFADREIFDEAGAEVAASVVMAPSALQAGLLRNPSAAWRWLEHWPWRALPALRDAAMRDGLNGRVGSLSVRTLCEGLLEIAGKELSRDEAWMLAYPQHVLRSGRNGADRALAAYELLSGSPGERMKQLMKARQALFPSRLML
;
A
#
# COMPACT_ATOMS: atom_id res chain seq x y z
N MET A 1 27.20 -6.64 -4.45
CA MET A 1 25.91 -6.36 -3.79
C MET A 1 24.89 -7.18 -4.54
N GLU A 2 24.13 -8.03 -3.85
CA GLU A 2 23.08 -8.83 -4.50
C GLU A 2 21.98 -7.90 -5.05
N THR A 3 21.41 -8.25 -6.20
CA THR A 3 20.33 -7.49 -6.83
C THR A 3 18.99 -7.84 -6.18
N LEU A 4 17.98 -6.96 -6.30
CA LEU A 4 16.68 -7.14 -5.65
C LEU A 4 15.99 -8.45 -6.04
N ASP A 5 16.10 -8.86 -7.30
CA ASP A 5 15.52 -10.10 -7.81
C ASP A 5 16.13 -11.33 -7.14
N VAL A 6 17.45 -11.35 -6.91
CA VAL A 6 18.13 -12.44 -6.21
C VAL A 6 17.61 -12.57 -4.77
N TRP A 7 17.46 -11.45 -4.06
CA TRP A 7 16.87 -11.45 -2.71
C TRP A 7 15.43 -11.94 -2.71
N VAL A 8 14.61 -11.45 -3.62
CA VAL A 8 13.20 -11.88 -3.72
C VAL A 8 13.12 -13.38 -4.01
N CYS A 9 13.97 -13.92 -4.89
CA CYS A 9 14.00 -15.35 -5.17
C CYS A 9 14.34 -16.17 -3.92
N ALA A 10 15.41 -15.78 -3.21
CA ALA A 10 15.85 -16.48 -1.99
C ALA A 10 14.80 -16.44 -0.88
N GLU A 11 14.16 -15.28 -0.66
CA GLU A 11 13.11 -15.12 0.34
C GLU A 11 11.86 -15.94 0.00
N LEU A 12 11.45 -15.99 -1.27
CA LEU A 12 10.31 -16.80 -1.70
C LEU A 12 10.58 -18.30 -1.52
N GLU A 13 11.79 -18.77 -1.82
CA GLU A 13 12.20 -20.15 -1.59
C GLU A 13 12.20 -20.51 -0.10
N ALA A 14 12.69 -19.61 0.76
CA ALA A 14 12.66 -19.80 2.21
C ALA A 14 11.23 -19.86 2.75
N VAL A 15 10.34 -18.97 2.28
CA VAL A 15 8.92 -18.97 2.64
C VAL A 15 8.23 -20.25 2.16
N GLU A 16 8.53 -20.73 0.95
CA GLU A 16 7.97 -22.00 0.45
C GLU A 16 8.35 -23.17 1.33
N ALA A 17 9.64 -23.28 1.66
CA ALA A 17 10.15 -24.37 2.48
C ALA A 17 9.50 -24.38 3.88
N ALA A 18 9.36 -23.19 4.49
CA ALA A 18 8.71 -23.04 5.79
C ALA A 18 7.21 -23.42 5.73
N LEU A 19 6.49 -22.98 4.71
CA LEU A 19 5.06 -23.30 4.55
C LEU A 19 4.83 -24.78 4.23
N ALA A 20 5.68 -25.38 3.39
CA ALA A 20 5.59 -26.79 3.04
C ALA A 20 5.74 -27.70 4.27
N ALA A 21 6.62 -27.33 5.22
CA ALA A 21 6.79 -28.05 6.48
C ALA A 21 5.50 -28.09 7.33
N GLU A 22 4.64 -27.08 7.18
CA GLU A 22 3.35 -26.96 7.87
C GLU A 22 2.16 -27.44 7.01
N GLY A 23 2.41 -28.02 5.84
CA GLY A 23 1.36 -28.43 4.89
C GLY A 23 0.58 -27.25 4.30
N ALA A 24 1.18 -26.06 4.28
CA ALA A 24 0.63 -24.83 3.73
C ALA A 24 1.27 -24.47 2.38
N MET A 25 0.64 -23.54 1.65
CA MET A 25 1.13 -23.04 0.37
C MET A 25 0.81 -21.56 0.19
N VAL A 26 1.50 -20.90 -0.72
CA VAL A 26 1.15 -19.55 -1.18
C VAL A 26 0.20 -19.65 -2.36
N LEU A 27 -0.87 -18.85 -2.34
CA LEU A 27 -1.83 -18.75 -3.43
C LEU A 27 -1.55 -17.49 -4.26
N ASN A 28 -1.68 -17.60 -5.58
CA ASN A 28 -1.58 -16.47 -6.50
C ASN A 28 -2.89 -15.67 -6.54
N PHE A 29 -3.21 -14.99 -5.42
CA PHE A 29 -4.31 -14.03 -5.29
C PHE A 29 -3.89 -12.84 -4.41
N SER A 30 -4.44 -11.66 -4.70
CA SER A 30 -4.27 -10.45 -3.86
C SER A 30 -5.28 -10.37 -2.69
N GLU A 31 -6.19 -11.33 -2.61
CA GLU A 31 -7.18 -11.52 -1.54
C GLU A 31 -7.53 -13.02 -1.47
N HIS A 32 -7.70 -13.57 -0.26
CA HIS A 32 -8.04 -14.99 -0.16
C HIS A 32 -9.43 -15.25 -0.75
N PRO A 33 -9.57 -16.06 -1.81
CA PRO A 33 -10.78 -16.08 -2.63
C PRO A 33 -12.01 -16.70 -1.94
N ALA A 34 -11.80 -17.49 -0.89
CA ALA A 34 -12.84 -18.28 -0.21
C ALA A 34 -13.02 -17.99 1.29
N LEU A 35 -12.21 -17.12 1.89
CA LEU A 35 -12.17 -17.00 3.36
C LEU A 35 -13.23 -16.03 3.85
N ALA A 36 -14.32 -16.56 4.41
CA ALA A 36 -15.33 -15.75 5.08
C ALA A 36 -14.87 -15.32 6.47
N ILE A 37 -14.77 -14.01 6.71
CA ILE A 37 -14.41 -13.44 8.02
C ILE A 37 -15.66 -12.98 8.77
N ASP A 38 -16.04 -13.75 9.79
CA ASP A 38 -16.97 -13.32 10.83
C ASP A 38 -16.23 -12.82 12.09
N ASP A 39 -16.97 -12.33 13.07
CA ASP A 39 -16.37 -11.80 14.30
C ASP A 39 -15.64 -12.88 15.11
N HIS A 40 -16.14 -14.12 15.11
CA HIS A 40 -15.52 -15.21 15.84
C HIS A 40 -14.17 -15.60 15.23
N LEU A 41 -14.11 -15.78 13.92
CA LEU A 41 -12.89 -16.09 13.20
C LEU A 41 -11.89 -14.94 13.30
N TYR A 42 -12.34 -13.69 13.14
CA TYR A 42 -11.51 -12.50 13.30
C TYR A 42 -10.80 -12.52 14.66
N GLN A 43 -11.52 -12.72 15.77
CA GLN A 43 -10.90 -12.74 17.10
C GLN A 43 -9.91 -13.90 17.27
N ARG A 44 -10.15 -15.04 16.60
CA ARG A 44 -9.27 -16.20 16.67
C ARG A 44 -7.94 -16.02 15.91
N ILE A 45 -7.97 -15.36 14.75
CA ILE A 45 -6.79 -15.29 13.86
C ILE A 45 -6.09 -13.92 13.87
N ARG A 46 -6.74 -12.89 14.44
CA ARG A 46 -6.16 -11.56 14.58
C ARG A 46 -4.90 -11.64 15.44
N ALA A 47 -3.78 -11.17 14.90
CA ALA A 47 -2.56 -11.01 15.69
C ALA A 47 -2.83 -10.08 16.90
N PRO A 48 -2.36 -10.40 18.11
CA PRO A 48 -2.71 -9.70 19.34
C PRO A 48 -1.93 -8.38 19.47
N LYS A 49 -2.15 -7.44 18.54
CA LYS A 49 -1.49 -6.13 18.52
C LYS A 49 -2.36 -5.08 19.22
N PRO A 50 -1.87 -4.38 20.26
CA PRO A 50 -2.65 -3.36 20.99
C PRO A 50 -3.21 -2.23 20.12
N ILE A 51 -2.54 -1.91 19.01
CA ILE A 51 -3.00 -0.89 18.06
C ILE A 51 -4.31 -1.28 17.34
N TYR A 52 -4.63 -2.57 17.26
CA TYR A 52 -5.90 -3.01 16.63
C TYR A 52 -7.09 -2.72 17.52
N ASP A 53 -6.97 -2.90 18.83
CA ASP A 53 -8.02 -2.52 19.78
C ASP A 53 -8.24 -1.01 19.78
N TYR A 54 -7.16 -0.21 19.64
CA TYR A 54 -7.27 1.24 19.42
C TYR A 54 -8.12 1.58 18.20
N TRP A 55 -7.78 1.00 17.04
CA TRP A 55 -8.45 1.31 15.80
C TRP A 55 -9.93 0.92 15.84
N VAL A 56 -10.25 -0.24 16.39
CA VAL A 56 -11.65 -0.69 16.51
C VAL A 56 -12.41 0.16 17.53
N ASN A 57 -11.91 0.29 18.75
CA ASN A 57 -12.71 0.79 19.88
C ASN A 57 -12.60 2.31 20.08
N CYS A 58 -11.48 2.94 19.69
CA CYS A 58 -11.27 4.38 19.81
C CYS A 58 -11.42 5.12 18.46
N ARG A 59 -11.18 4.47 17.31
CA ARG A 59 -11.31 5.11 15.98
C ARG A 59 -12.53 4.67 15.19
N GLY A 60 -13.25 3.64 15.63
CA GLY A 60 -14.43 3.12 14.92
C GLY A 60 -14.11 2.36 13.63
N TRP A 61 -12.86 1.92 13.45
CA TRP A 61 -12.44 1.22 12.25
C TRP A 61 -12.97 -0.22 12.23
N ASN A 62 -13.48 -0.65 11.08
CA ASN A 62 -13.90 -2.03 10.86
C ASN A 62 -12.69 -2.90 10.45
N HIS A 63 -11.75 -3.12 11.37
CA HIS A 63 -10.46 -3.75 11.05
C HIS A 63 -10.57 -5.17 10.46
N LYS A 64 -11.62 -5.93 10.80
CA LYS A 64 -11.83 -7.30 10.28
C LYS A 64 -11.91 -7.37 8.75
N VAL A 65 -12.32 -6.29 8.07
CA VAL A 65 -12.41 -6.26 6.60
C VAL A 65 -11.06 -6.34 5.91
N GLY A 66 -9.94 -6.25 6.65
CA GLY A 66 -8.58 -6.47 6.12
C GLY A 66 -7.95 -7.80 6.49
N ILE A 67 -8.68 -8.69 7.17
CA ILE A 67 -8.15 -9.94 7.75
C ILE A 67 -8.49 -11.15 6.86
N ASP A 68 -8.44 -10.97 5.55
CA ASP A 68 -8.62 -11.97 4.50
C ASP A 68 -7.43 -11.96 3.50
N ALA A 69 -6.26 -11.54 3.99
CA ALA A 69 -5.01 -11.48 3.23
C ALA A 69 -5.05 -10.52 2.02
N LYS A 70 -5.57 -9.30 2.22
CA LYS A 70 -5.49 -8.20 1.26
C LYS A 70 -4.04 -7.78 0.99
N ALA A 71 -3.39 -8.47 0.06
CA ALA A 71 -1.96 -8.45 -0.18
C ALA A 71 -1.59 -7.66 -1.45
N GLN A 72 -0.39 -7.08 -1.44
CA GLN A 72 0.14 -6.28 -2.53
C GLN A 72 1.63 -6.58 -2.73
N ASN A 73 2.10 -6.59 -3.98
CA ASN A 73 3.53 -6.42 -4.25
C ASN A 73 3.82 -4.92 -4.13
N SER A 74 4.45 -4.50 -3.02
CA SER A 74 4.63 -3.09 -2.68
C SER A 74 6.02 -2.59 -3.12
N PRO A 75 6.17 -1.97 -4.30
CA PRO A 75 7.47 -1.46 -4.73
C PRO A 75 7.92 -0.31 -3.82
N CYS A 76 9.16 -0.39 -3.33
CA CYS A 76 9.83 0.67 -2.56
C CYS A 76 11.00 1.20 -3.37
N THR A 77 10.92 2.45 -3.84
CA THR A 77 11.95 3.04 -4.69
C THR A 77 12.53 4.28 -4.03
N GLY A 78 13.84 4.25 -3.73
CA GLY A 78 14.56 5.38 -3.17
C GLY A 78 14.53 6.60 -4.09
N VAL A 79 14.39 7.79 -3.51
CA VAL A 79 14.35 9.08 -4.22
C VAL A 79 15.09 10.14 -3.43
N ALA A 80 15.60 11.17 -4.10
CA ALA A 80 16.07 12.37 -3.44
C ALA A 80 14.90 13.11 -2.77
N VAL A 81 15.16 13.86 -1.70
CA VAL A 81 14.09 14.53 -0.94
C VAL A 81 13.42 15.61 -1.79
N CYS A 82 14.21 16.35 -2.58
CA CYS A 82 13.71 17.34 -3.52
C CYS A 82 12.77 16.78 -4.60
N ASP A 83 12.88 15.48 -4.92
CA ASP A 83 12.02 14.81 -5.91
C ASP A 83 10.84 14.06 -5.27
N ALA A 84 10.79 13.91 -3.95
CA ALA A 84 9.86 13.03 -3.25
C ALA A 84 8.39 13.32 -3.57
N VAL A 85 8.02 14.59 -3.70
CA VAL A 85 6.64 15.00 -4.00
C VAL A 85 6.27 14.73 -5.45
N MET A 86 7.17 15.01 -6.40
CA MET A 86 6.96 14.70 -7.81
C MET A 86 6.86 13.19 -8.02
N ALA A 87 7.72 12.43 -7.35
CA ALA A 87 7.70 10.97 -7.36
C ALA A 87 6.39 10.42 -6.78
N LEU A 88 5.94 10.93 -5.64
CA LEU A 88 4.63 10.58 -5.06
C LEU A 88 3.50 10.85 -6.05
N ASN A 89 3.42 12.07 -6.60
CA ASN A 89 2.36 12.44 -7.55
C ASN A 89 2.37 11.55 -8.80
N THR A 90 3.56 11.20 -9.30
CA THR A 90 3.75 10.29 -10.44
C THR A 90 3.14 8.91 -10.15
N VAL A 91 3.47 8.30 -9.00
CA VAL A 91 2.93 6.98 -8.65
C VAL A 91 1.43 7.02 -8.36
N LEU A 92 0.93 8.09 -7.72
CA LEU A 92 -0.51 8.28 -7.52
C LEU A 92 -1.27 8.39 -8.84
N ALA A 93 -0.76 9.16 -9.80
CA ALA A 93 -1.36 9.28 -11.13
C ALA A 93 -1.24 8.02 -11.97
N ALA A 94 -0.18 7.23 -11.77
CA ALA A 94 0.00 5.93 -12.41
C ALA A 94 -0.84 4.79 -11.78
N SER A 95 -1.43 5.01 -10.59
CA SER A 95 -2.10 3.95 -9.83
C SER A 95 -3.20 3.20 -10.59
N PRO A 96 -4.06 3.83 -11.43
CA PRO A 96 -5.03 3.07 -12.23
C PRO A 96 -4.37 2.03 -13.16
N ALA A 97 -3.18 2.31 -13.71
CA ALA A 97 -2.46 1.34 -14.54
C ALA A 97 -1.86 0.20 -13.71
N PHE A 98 -1.26 0.51 -12.56
CA PHE A 98 -0.79 -0.53 -11.63
C PHE A 98 -1.95 -1.45 -11.21
N ILE A 99 -3.12 -0.89 -10.88
CA ILE A 99 -4.30 -1.68 -10.55
C ILE A 99 -4.67 -2.61 -11.71
N ALA A 100 -4.79 -2.07 -12.93
CA ALA A 100 -5.26 -2.86 -14.07
C ALA A 100 -4.29 -3.95 -14.52
N LEU A 101 -2.98 -3.67 -14.51
CA LEU A 101 -1.93 -4.61 -14.89
C LEU A 101 -1.78 -5.74 -13.88
N PHE A 102 -1.98 -5.44 -12.59
CA PHE A 102 -1.72 -6.36 -11.48
C PHE A 102 -3.00 -6.79 -10.73
N ALA A 103 -4.18 -6.60 -11.31
CA ALA A 103 -5.44 -7.02 -10.67
C ALA A 103 -5.48 -8.54 -10.48
N ASN A 104 -5.76 -8.99 -9.27
CA ASN A 104 -5.68 -10.42 -8.90
C ASN A 104 -6.56 -10.82 -7.71
N SER A 105 -7.68 -10.12 -7.46
CA SER A 105 -8.66 -10.49 -6.42
C SER A 105 -10.09 -10.39 -6.95
N PRO A 106 -10.52 -11.29 -7.84
CA PRO A 106 -11.89 -11.27 -8.35
C PRO A 106 -12.91 -11.90 -7.41
N PHE A 107 -12.47 -12.72 -6.45
CA PHE A 107 -13.34 -13.45 -5.53
C PHE A 107 -13.19 -12.98 -4.07
N GLU A 108 -14.30 -13.02 -3.33
CA GLU A 108 -14.37 -12.82 -1.88
C GLU A 108 -15.42 -13.81 -1.35
N ASN A 109 -15.15 -14.47 -0.23
CA ASN A 109 -16.09 -15.43 0.40
C ASN A 109 -16.59 -16.55 -0.54
N GLY A 110 -15.81 -16.92 -1.55
CA GLY A 110 -16.15 -17.98 -2.51
C GLY A 110 -16.97 -17.50 -3.70
N GLU A 111 -17.24 -16.21 -3.80
CA GLU A 111 -18.12 -15.62 -4.84
C GLU A 111 -17.40 -14.55 -5.65
N TYR A 112 -17.83 -14.37 -6.90
CA TYR A 112 -17.33 -13.28 -7.75
C TYR A 112 -17.85 -11.94 -7.23
N THR A 113 -16.93 -11.00 -7.06
CA THR A 113 -17.18 -9.70 -6.43
C THR A 113 -17.69 -8.62 -7.38
N GLY A 114 -17.65 -8.86 -8.70
CA GLY A 114 -17.84 -7.80 -9.70
C GLY A 114 -16.58 -7.00 -10.02
N TYR A 115 -15.45 -7.29 -9.37
CA TYR A 115 -14.17 -6.61 -9.57
C TYR A 115 -13.11 -7.55 -10.15
N ARG A 116 -12.08 -6.95 -10.77
CA ARG A 116 -10.80 -7.62 -11.01
C ARG A 116 -9.85 -7.45 -9.82
N GLU A 117 -9.91 -6.29 -9.17
CA GLU A 117 -9.15 -5.99 -7.95
C GLU A 117 -10.10 -5.55 -6.82
N ASN A 118 -10.80 -6.50 -6.20
CA ASN A 118 -11.64 -6.27 -5.00
C ASN A 118 -10.86 -5.76 -3.78
N ARG A 119 -9.57 -6.09 -3.67
CA ARG A 119 -8.74 -5.80 -2.48
C ARG A 119 -8.83 -4.34 -2.04
N LEU A 120 -8.81 -3.42 -3.01
CA LEU A 120 -8.80 -1.98 -2.78
C LEU A 120 -10.14 -1.41 -2.30
N THR A 121 -11.21 -2.23 -2.27
CA THR A 121 -12.50 -1.86 -1.64
C THR A 121 -12.42 -1.82 -0.10
N ILE A 122 -11.31 -2.32 0.48
CA ILE A 122 -11.06 -2.36 1.92
C ILE A 122 -11.18 -1.00 2.59
N TRP A 123 -10.62 0.07 2.02
CA TRP A 123 -10.51 1.34 2.73
C TRP A 123 -11.88 2.00 2.96
N PRO A 124 -12.77 2.14 1.95
CA PRO A 124 -14.14 2.59 2.19
C PRO A 124 -14.91 1.71 3.20
N ARG A 125 -14.63 0.39 3.25
CA ARG A 125 -15.28 -0.53 4.20
C ARG A 125 -14.73 -0.39 5.62
N MET A 126 -13.42 -0.17 5.74
CA MET A 126 -12.70 -0.03 7.01
C MET A 126 -13.10 1.26 7.72
N PHE A 127 -13.18 2.37 7.00
CA PHE A 127 -13.45 3.70 7.57
C PHE A 127 -14.92 4.11 7.58
N ARG A 128 -15.84 3.25 7.10
CA ARG A 128 -17.28 3.55 7.00
C ARG A 128 -17.89 4.13 8.29
N ASN A 129 -17.42 3.64 9.44
CA ASN A 129 -17.91 4.04 10.76
C ASN A 129 -16.85 4.79 11.58
N ALA A 130 -15.83 5.35 10.91
CA ALA A 130 -14.73 6.02 11.60
C ALA A 130 -15.23 7.23 12.40
N TYR A 131 -14.75 7.38 13.63
CA TYR A 131 -15.13 8.48 14.52
C TYR A 131 -14.42 9.79 14.14
N CYS A 132 -13.25 9.68 13.51
CA CYS A 132 -12.51 10.82 12.98
C CYS A 132 -12.79 10.95 11.48
N VAL A 133 -13.43 12.05 11.07
CA VAL A 133 -13.80 12.30 9.66
C VAL A 133 -12.60 12.21 8.70
N ALA A 134 -11.41 12.64 9.15
CA ALA A 134 -10.20 12.56 8.34
C ALA A 134 -9.79 11.12 7.99
N ASP A 135 -10.12 10.10 8.80
CA ASP A 135 -9.72 8.71 8.52
C ASP A 135 -10.30 8.22 7.18
N ASP A 136 -11.56 8.58 6.88
CA ASP A 136 -12.19 8.28 5.61
C ASP A 136 -11.67 9.15 4.45
N ARG A 137 -11.13 10.35 4.72
CA ARG A 137 -10.50 11.14 3.65
C ARG A 137 -9.13 10.59 3.27
N LEU A 138 -8.35 10.10 4.23
CA LEU A 138 -6.92 9.82 4.06
C LEU A 138 -6.60 8.58 3.19
N HIS A 139 -7.60 7.87 2.68
CA HIS A 139 -7.42 6.85 1.63
C HIS A 139 -7.77 7.35 0.22
N ARG A 140 -8.36 8.55 0.10
CA ARG A 140 -8.80 9.12 -1.16
C ARG A 140 -7.74 10.04 -1.73
N LEU A 141 -7.56 9.96 -3.05
CA LEU A 141 -6.69 10.88 -3.79
C LEU A 141 -7.08 12.34 -3.46
N PRO A 142 -6.12 13.22 -3.14
CA PRO A 142 -6.40 14.64 -2.91
C PRO A 142 -7.02 15.28 -4.17
N PRO A 143 -7.80 16.37 -4.04
CA PRO A 143 -8.42 17.04 -5.19
C PRO A 143 -7.45 17.58 -6.23
N GLN A 144 -6.19 17.81 -5.84
CA GLN A 144 -5.09 18.29 -6.68
C GLN A 144 -3.80 17.57 -6.29
N SER A 145 -2.82 17.55 -7.18
CA SER A 145 -1.48 17.07 -6.88
C SER A 145 -0.81 17.93 -5.82
N PHE A 146 0.13 17.33 -5.07
CA PHE A 146 0.88 18.07 -4.06
C PHE A 146 1.94 18.95 -4.73
N ALA A 147 2.07 20.20 -4.28
CA ALA A 147 3.09 21.12 -4.79
C ALA A 147 4.47 20.88 -4.16
N ASN A 148 4.50 20.51 -2.87
CA ASN A 148 5.70 20.34 -2.05
C ASN A 148 5.38 19.50 -0.78
N LEU A 149 6.39 19.22 0.03
CA LEU A 149 6.29 18.43 1.27
C LEU A 149 5.36 19.10 2.29
N ARG A 150 5.33 20.43 2.32
CA ARG A 150 4.40 21.18 3.18
C ARG A 150 2.97 20.82 2.81
N GLY A 151 2.59 20.90 1.54
CA GLY A 151 1.23 20.54 1.10
C GLY A 151 0.88 19.07 1.40
N TYR A 152 1.85 18.16 1.27
CA TYR A 152 1.66 16.76 1.64
C TYR A 152 1.41 16.57 3.14
N PHE A 153 2.23 17.18 4.00
CA PHE A 153 2.08 17.11 5.45
C PHE A 153 0.87 17.88 5.97
N GLU A 154 0.48 19.00 5.35
CA GLU A 154 -0.77 19.69 5.66
C GLU A 154 -1.98 18.80 5.38
N TRP A 155 -2.00 18.09 4.25
CA TRP A 155 -3.09 17.16 3.93
C TRP A 155 -3.15 15.98 4.90
N MET A 156 -1.98 15.45 5.30
CA MET A 156 -1.89 14.26 6.16
C MET A 156 -2.08 14.56 7.65
N PHE A 157 -1.62 15.72 8.12
CA PHE A 157 -1.44 16.04 9.55
C PHE A 157 -2.03 17.40 9.95
N GLY A 158 -2.77 18.04 9.04
CA GLY A 158 -3.41 19.35 9.23
C GLY A 158 -4.51 19.36 10.27
N ALA A 159 -5.06 20.55 10.53
CA ALA A 159 -5.97 20.83 11.64
C ALA A 159 -7.26 20.00 11.66
N ASP A 160 -7.67 19.44 10.52
CA ASP A 160 -8.87 18.59 10.41
C ASP A 160 -8.59 17.10 10.65
N THR A 161 -7.34 16.75 10.98
CA THR A 161 -6.91 15.39 11.30
C THR A 161 -6.77 15.17 12.79
N ALA A 162 -6.83 13.90 13.22
CA ALA A 162 -6.53 13.50 14.58
C ALA A 162 -5.32 12.56 14.57
N MET A 163 -4.29 12.92 15.32
CA MET A 163 -3.08 12.13 15.42
C MET A 163 -3.40 10.71 15.93
N GLN A 164 -2.63 9.72 15.47
CA GLN A 164 -2.67 8.37 16.00
C GLN A 164 -1.98 8.33 17.38
N ARG A 165 -2.10 7.20 18.09
CA ARG A 165 -1.30 6.94 19.29
C ARG A 165 0.18 7.10 19.00
N ILE A 166 0.96 7.52 20.01
CA ILE A 166 2.40 7.70 19.91
C ILE A 166 3.13 6.93 21.01
N PRO A 167 4.41 6.57 20.83
CA PRO A 167 5.24 6.10 21.94
C PRO A 167 5.31 7.15 23.06
N SER A 168 5.28 6.71 24.32
CA SER A 168 5.63 7.56 25.47
C SER A 168 7.13 7.90 25.50
N ASN A 169 7.96 7.01 24.95
CA ASN A 169 9.41 7.10 24.85
C ASN A 169 9.84 6.67 23.44
N LEU A 170 10.51 7.56 22.73
CA LEU A 170 10.87 7.41 21.32
C LEU A 170 12.05 6.46 21.06
N GLY A 171 12.64 5.85 22.08
CA GLY A 171 13.73 4.88 21.91
C GLY A 171 13.33 3.68 21.04
N ASN A 172 13.94 3.54 19.86
CA ASN A 172 13.98 2.41 18.91
C ASN A 172 12.71 1.55 18.67
N SER A 173 11.52 2.03 19.03
CA SER A 173 10.32 1.18 19.05
C SER A 173 9.53 1.27 17.74
N LYS A 174 9.35 0.13 17.06
CA LYS A 174 8.51 0.02 15.85
C LYS A 174 7.03 0.19 16.21
N TYR A 175 6.24 0.93 15.40
CA TYR A 175 4.84 1.27 15.69
C TYR A 175 3.88 0.11 16.00
N LYS A 176 4.21 -1.10 15.58
CA LYS A 176 3.42 -2.31 15.81
C LYS A 176 3.77 -3.06 17.09
N ASP A 177 4.87 -2.68 17.75
CA ASP A 177 5.48 -3.44 18.85
C ASP A 177 5.68 -2.57 20.11
N ILE A 178 5.00 -1.43 20.20
CA ILE A 178 5.14 -0.49 21.31
C ILE A 178 4.23 -0.94 22.46
N ALA A 179 4.84 -1.47 23.51
CA ALA A 179 4.16 -1.77 24.78
C ALA A 179 3.74 -0.50 25.55
N ASP A 180 4.40 0.64 25.31
CA ASP A 180 4.14 1.91 25.99
C ASP A 180 3.69 3.01 25.00
N VAL A 181 2.44 2.92 24.55
CA VAL A 181 1.79 3.95 23.73
C VAL A 181 0.87 4.83 24.57
N VAL A 182 0.75 6.08 24.16
CA VAL A 182 -0.07 7.10 24.85
C VAL A 182 -1.06 7.75 23.89
N CYS A 183 -2.20 8.17 24.43
CA CYS A 183 -3.17 9.01 23.76
C CYS A 183 -3.00 10.45 24.26
N VAL A 184 -2.74 11.40 23.36
CA VAL A 184 -2.65 12.82 23.71
C VAL A 184 -4.05 13.37 23.97
N GLU A 185 -4.22 14.08 25.09
CA GLU A 185 -5.51 14.64 25.48
C GLU A 185 -6.02 15.63 24.41
N GLY A 186 -7.33 15.58 24.13
CA GLY A 186 -7.96 16.43 23.12
C GLY A 186 -7.81 15.95 21.67
N ASN A 187 -7.07 14.86 21.40
CA ASN A 187 -6.85 14.29 20.07
C ASN A 187 -6.42 15.36 19.02
N PRO A 188 -5.37 16.15 19.29
CA PRO A 188 -4.96 17.20 18.36
C PRO A 188 -4.50 16.61 17.02
N SER A 189 -4.46 17.44 15.98
CA SER A 189 -3.70 17.09 14.78
C SER A 189 -2.22 16.98 15.09
N LEU A 190 -1.48 16.20 14.31
CA LEU A 190 -0.05 16.04 14.56
C LEU A 190 0.71 17.37 14.41
N LEU A 191 0.35 18.24 13.46
CA LEU A 191 0.98 19.56 13.35
C LEU A 191 0.65 20.47 14.55
N THR A 192 -0.56 20.35 15.12
CA THR A 192 -0.91 21.07 16.36
C THR A 192 -0.08 20.57 17.52
N PHE A 193 0.04 19.25 17.66
CA PHE A 193 0.88 18.62 18.67
C PHE A 193 2.33 19.11 18.58
N LEU A 194 2.93 19.08 17.39
CA LEU A 194 4.32 19.49 17.16
C LEU A 194 4.59 20.97 17.48
N ARG A 195 3.59 21.86 17.39
CA ARG A 195 3.71 23.27 17.80
C ARG A 195 3.65 23.49 19.31
N GLY A 196 3.14 22.52 20.06
CA GLY A 196 3.07 22.60 21.52
C GLY A 196 4.44 22.38 22.18
N LYS A 197 4.57 22.79 23.45
CA LYS A 197 5.80 22.56 24.25
C LYS A 197 5.75 21.26 25.02
N HIS A 198 4.59 20.96 25.61
CA HIS A 198 4.29 19.77 26.38
C HIS A 198 2.80 19.48 26.25
N TRP A 199 2.44 18.22 26.33
CA TRP A 199 1.06 17.76 26.27
C TRP A 199 0.79 16.77 27.38
N LEU A 200 -0.40 16.85 27.97
CA LEU A 200 -0.92 15.78 28.81
C LEU A 200 -1.36 14.62 27.91
N ALA A 201 -0.96 13.41 28.26
CA ALA A 201 -1.33 12.19 27.58
C ALA A 201 -1.63 11.09 28.60
N HIS A 202 -2.30 10.03 28.15
CA HIS A 202 -2.67 8.90 28.98
C HIS A 202 -2.08 7.61 28.44
N ARG A 203 -1.43 6.83 29.30
CA ARG A 203 -0.92 5.50 28.95
C ARG A 203 -2.07 4.58 28.53
N CYS A 204 -1.88 3.85 27.45
CA CYS A 204 -2.86 2.90 26.97
C CYS A 204 -2.81 1.61 27.80
N VAL A 205 -3.92 1.21 28.41
CA VAL A 205 -4.02 -0.09 29.13
C VAL A 205 -4.33 -1.20 28.12
N GLN A 206 -3.50 -2.25 28.09
CA GLN A 206 -3.72 -3.41 27.23
C GLN A 206 -4.98 -4.18 27.65
N GLY A 207 -5.89 -4.45 26.70
CA GLY A 207 -7.09 -5.25 26.95
C GLY A 207 -8.23 -4.58 27.73
N GLY A 208 -8.20 -3.25 27.92
CA GLY A 208 -9.21 -2.52 28.70
C GLY A 208 -9.81 -1.29 28.00
N MET A 209 -9.92 -1.32 26.68
CA MET A 209 -10.45 -0.20 25.89
C MET A 209 -11.77 -0.59 25.25
N ASP A 210 -12.85 -0.48 26.00
CA ASP A 210 -14.19 -0.78 25.49
C ASP A 210 -14.78 0.41 24.72
N SER A 211 -14.17 1.60 24.85
CA SER A 211 -14.67 2.84 24.25
C SER A 211 -13.58 3.89 24.04
N ALA A 212 -13.89 4.90 23.21
CA ALA A 212 -13.08 6.12 23.06
C ALA A 212 -12.81 6.85 24.39
N GLN A 213 -13.69 6.71 25.39
CA GLN A 213 -13.51 7.31 26.72
C GLN A 213 -12.47 6.56 27.57
N ASP A 214 -12.28 5.26 27.34
CA ASP A 214 -11.28 4.46 28.07
C ASP A 214 -9.86 4.79 27.65
N CYS A 215 -9.68 5.37 26.45
CA CYS A 215 -8.38 5.75 25.91
C CYS A 215 -7.71 6.88 26.73
N ASN A 216 -8.48 7.58 27.60
CA ASN A 216 -8.00 8.63 28.53
C ASN A 216 -8.01 8.19 30.02
N LYS A 217 -8.33 6.94 30.34
CA LYS A 217 -8.42 6.48 31.75
C LYS A 217 -7.10 5.97 32.33
N GLY A 218 -6.08 5.78 31.49
CA GLY A 218 -4.78 5.32 31.95
C GLY A 218 -3.99 6.39 32.70
N GLN A 219 -2.86 5.98 33.28
CA GLN A 219 -2.00 6.86 34.05
C GLN A 219 -1.59 8.09 33.22
N PRO A 220 -1.78 9.32 33.76
CA PRO A 220 -1.36 10.54 33.09
C PRO A 220 0.16 10.60 32.97
N VAL A 221 0.64 11.09 31.84
CA VAL A 221 2.06 11.30 31.53
C VAL A 221 2.21 12.56 30.69
N GLU A 222 3.28 13.32 30.94
CA GLU A 222 3.64 14.45 30.10
C GLU A 222 4.47 13.96 28.90
N VAL A 223 4.12 14.42 27.69
CA VAL A 223 4.85 14.12 26.46
C VAL A 223 5.36 15.41 25.84
N ARG A 224 6.60 15.38 25.37
CA ARG A 224 7.22 16.48 24.63
C ARG A 224 7.22 16.16 23.14
N PRO A 225 6.72 17.06 22.28
CA PRO A 225 6.76 16.84 20.84
C PRO A 225 8.19 16.77 20.30
N SER A 226 8.34 16.06 19.19
CA SER A 226 9.59 15.85 18.46
C SER A 226 9.25 15.37 17.05
N LEU A 227 10.11 15.59 16.06
CA LEU A 227 9.94 15.10 14.70
C LEU A 227 10.05 13.58 14.56
N ALA A 228 10.62 12.87 15.55
CA ALA A 228 10.45 11.42 15.59
C ALA A 228 8.98 11.01 15.67
N HIS A 229 8.08 11.84 16.22
CA HIS A 229 6.63 11.61 16.14
C HIS A 229 6.09 11.79 14.71
N LEU A 230 6.65 12.71 13.92
CA LEU A 230 6.33 12.87 12.49
C LEU A 230 6.72 11.60 11.71
N ALA A 231 7.97 11.15 11.86
CA ALA A 231 8.44 9.91 11.26
C ALA A 231 7.64 8.69 11.76
N PHE A 232 7.23 8.68 13.02
CA PHE A 232 6.42 7.62 13.59
C PHE A 232 5.05 7.51 12.93
N GLN A 233 4.36 8.64 12.72
CA GLN A 233 2.99 8.68 12.21
C GLN A 233 2.86 8.61 10.69
N GLN A 234 3.94 8.42 9.94
CA GLN A 234 3.91 8.26 8.48
C GLN A 234 3.04 7.08 7.98
N PHE A 235 2.56 6.20 8.87
CA PHE A 235 1.58 5.15 8.54
C PHE A 235 0.12 5.64 8.44
N ALA A 236 -0.20 6.86 8.91
CA ALA A 236 -1.57 7.32 9.19
C ALA A 236 -2.45 7.63 7.97
N GLN A 237 -1.91 7.57 6.75
CA GLN A 237 -2.66 7.74 5.51
C GLN A 237 -2.72 6.44 4.72
N PHE A 238 -3.66 6.29 3.80
CA PHE A 238 -3.95 5.03 3.08
C PHE A 238 -4.09 5.19 1.57
N LEU A 239 -3.40 6.16 1.00
CA LEU A 239 -3.25 6.33 -0.44
C LEU A 239 -2.58 5.11 -1.11
N ASP A 240 -2.72 5.05 -2.43
CA ASP A 240 -2.06 4.07 -3.29
C ASP A 240 -0.54 4.25 -3.38
N ALA A 241 0.02 5.34 -2.85
CA ALA A 241 1.45 5.55 -2.68
C ALA A 241 1.77 6.45 -1.48
N ARG A 242 2.98 6.33 -0.92
CA ARG A 242 3.41 7.12 0.26
C ARG A 242 4.87 7.52 0.16
N ILE A 243 5.19 8.71 0.67
CA ILE A 243 6.57 9.06 1.00
C ILE A 243 6.90 8.38 2.33
N ARG A 244 8.02 7.65 2.34
CA ARG A 244 8.57 7.00 3.51
C ARG A 244 9.94 7.58 3.80
N PHE A 245 10.18 7.91 5.06
CA PHE A 245 11.42 8.56 5.47
C PHE A 245 11.81 8.19 6.90
N GLY A 246 13.07 8.41 7.21
CA GLY A 246 13.66 8.29 8.54
C GLY A 246 14.75 9.34 8.70
N PHE A 247 15.02 9.75 9.93
CA PHE A 247 16.02 10.77 10.23
C PHE A 247 17.37 10.12 10.54
N ALA A 248 18.44 10.58 9.90
CA ALA A 248 19.81 10.32 10.35
C ALA A 248 20.10 11.19 11.59
N HIS A 249 19.68 12.46 11.53
CA HIS A 249 19.75 13.41 12.63
C HIS A 249 18.44 14.20 12.67
N GLU A 250 17.73 14.15 13.79
CA GLU A 250 16.45 14.84 13.93
C GLU A 250 16.65 16.36 14.01
N PRO A 251 16.04 17.17 13.11
CA PRO A 251 16.10 18.63 13.23
C PRO A 251 15.32 19.14 14.44
N ALA A 252 15.67 20.34 14.92
CA ALA A 252 14.88 20.98 15.97
C ALA A 252 13.49 21.40 15.45
N LEU A 253 12.48 21.41 16.33
CA LEU A 253 11.13 21.84 15.94
C LEU A 253 11.09 23.29 15.44
N ASP A 254 11.92 24.17 16.02
CA ASP A 254 12.01 25.57 15.59
C ASP A 254 12.57 25.68 14.16
N GLU A 255 13.56 24.85 13.80
CA GLU A 255 14.11 24.78 12.44
C GLU A 255 13.07 24.26 11.45
N PHE A 256 12.33 23.22 11.85
CA PHE A 256 11.23 22.67 11.05
C PHE A 256 10.14 23.70 10.77
N PHE A 257 9.69 24.45 11.77
CA PHE A 257 8.67 25.47 11.54
C PHE A 257 9.23 26.72 10.83
N ALA A 258 10.51 27.06 10.99
CA ALA A 258 11.15 28.09 10.16
C ALA A 258 11.23 27.66 8.68
N ALA A 259 11.54 26.39 8.42
CA ALA A 259 11.50 25.80 7.09
C ALA A 259 10.07 25.76 6.50
N TRP A 260 9.07 25.46 7.33
CA TRP A 260 7.64 25.41 6.96
C TRP A 260 7.12 26.72 6.35
N GLU A 261 7.62 27.87 6.80
CA GLU A 261 7.20 29.19 6.31
C GLU A 261 7.77 29.55 4.93
N ARG A 262 8.76 28.80 4.44
CA ARG A 262 9.42 29.05 3.15
C ARG A 262 8.91 28.07 2.08
N PRO A 263 8.68 28.52 0.83
CA PRO A 263 8.44 27.60 -0.29
C PRO A 263 9.60 26.60 -0.42
N PHE A 264 9.27 25.30 -0.50
CA PHE A 264 10.24 24.19 -0.55
C PHE A 264 11.23 24.13 0.63
N GLY A 265 10.98 24.85 1.71
CA GLY A 265 11.93 24.91 2.83
C GLY A 265 12.06 23.59 3.58
N LEU A 266 11.03 22.73 3.54
CA LEU A 266 11.08 21.41 4.16
C LEU A 266 11.96 20.44 3.36
N GLU A 267 11.90 20.52 2.04
CA GLU A 267 12.79 19.78 1.15
C GLU A 267 14.25 20.15 1.44
N ASP A 268 14.56 21.44 1.47
CA ASP A 268 15.91 21.95 1.80
C ASP A 268 16.38 21.47 3.17
N LEU A 269 15.50 21.53 4.18
CA LEU A 269 15.83 21.06 5.53
C LEU A 269 16.07 19.56 5.55
N PHE A 270 15.23 18.77 4.91
CA PHE A 270 15.29 17.31 5.03
C PHE A 270 16.38 16.66 4.18
N GLU A 271 16.86 17.33 3.13
CA GLU A 271 17.97 16.85 2.29
C GLU A 271 19.21 16.46 3.11
N THR A 272 19.51 17.16 4.21
CA THR A 272 20.66 16.86 5.08
C THR A 272 20.30 16.11 6.36
N HIS A 273 19.02 15.86 6.62
CA HIS A 273 18.54 15.28 7.87
C HIS A 273 17.97 13.87 7.72
N PHE A 274 17.47 13.49 6.53
CA PHE A 274 16.97 12.14 6.29
C PHE A 274 18.12 11.13 6.12
N ASP A 275 17.94 9.96 6.73
CA ASP A 275 18.76 8.76 6.49
C ASP A 275 18.32 8.06 5.20
N PHE A 276 17.00 8.03 4.97
CA PHE A 276 16.42 7.51 3.75
C PHE A 276 15.14 8.27 3.39
N CYS A 277 14.86 8.30 2.09
CA CYS A 277 13.59 8.75 1.52
C CYS A 277 13.23 7.82 0.35
N TYR A 278 12.02 7.27 0.34
CA TYR A 278 11.56 6.41 -0.74
C TYR A 278 10.05 6.51 -0.95
N ILE A 279 9.60 6.14 -2.15
CA ILE A 279 8.18 5.99 -2.47
C ILE A 279 7.77 4.54 -2.29
N GLU A 280 6.81 4.30 -1.40
CA GLU A 280 6.12 3.03 -1.23
C GLU A 280 4.87 3.04 -2.13
N GLY A 281 4.90 2.29 -3.25
CA GLY A 281 3.72 2.04 -4.08
C GLY A 281 2.87 0.89 -3.51
N ARG A 282 1.55 1.02 -3.58
CA ARG A 282 0.58 0.18 -2.85
C ARG A 282 -0.65 -0.24 -3.65
N SER A 283 -0.81 0.31 -4.85
CA SER A 283 -1.88 -0.05 -5.79
C SER A 283 -1.78 -1.45 -6.41
N PRO A 284 -0.60 -2.06 -6.67
CA PRO A 284 -0.54 -3.39 -7.30
C PRO A 284 -1.13 -4.47 -6.40
N GLY A 285 -2.03 -5.30 -6.92
CA GLY A 285 -2.43 -6.54 -6.24
C GLY A 285 -1.26 -7.51 -6.18
N ALA A 286 -1.19 -8.35 -5.13
CA ALA A 286 -0.20 -9.42 -5.10
C ALA A 286 -0.39 -10.39 -6.28
N ASN A 287 0.67 -10.61 -7.04
CA ASN A 287 0.78 -11.59 -8.10
C ASN A 287 2.06 -12.41 -7.87
N PHE A 288 1.94 -13.70 -8.14
CA PHE A 288 3.03 -14.67 -8.19
C PHE A 288 2.97 -15.41 -9.53
N ALA A 289 4.06 -16.05 -9.94
CA ALA A 289 3.95 -17.03 -11.00
C ALA A 289 3.05 -18.18 -10.56
N ASP A 290 2.33 -18.78 -11.48
CA ASP A 290 1.61 -20.04 -11.31
C ASP A 290 1.78 -20.89 -12.57
N ARG A 291 1.21 -22.11 -12.56
CA ARG A 291 1.36 -23.03 -13.69
C ARG A 291 0.74 -22.48 -14.97
N GLU A 292 -0.41 -21.80 -14.87
CA GLU A 292 -1.12 -21.24 -16.01
C GLU A 292 -0.28 -20.21 -16.75
N ILE A 293 0.30 -19.21 -16.05
CA ILE A 293 1.12 -18.18 -16.72
C ILE A 293 2.43 -18.76 -17.28
N PHE A 294 3.01 -19.76 -16.61
CA PHE A 294 4.21 -20.44 -17.12
C PHE A 294 3.91 -21.18 -18.42
N ASP A 295 2.85 -21.99 -18.44
CA ASP A 295 2.46 -22.78 -19.62
C ASP A 295 1.98 -21.88 -20.77
N GLU A 296 1.30 -20.76 -20.48
CA GLU A 296 0.81 -19.81 -21.49
C GLU A 296 1.90 -18.91 -22.07
N ALA A 297 2.79 -18.36 -21.23
CA ALA A 297 3.63 -17.22 -21.58
C ALA A 297 5.14 -17.49 -21.40
N GLY A 298 5.52 -18.65 -20.88
CA GLY A 298 6.90 -19.09 -20.72
C GLY A 298 7.59 -18.58 -19.45
N ALA A 299 8.80 -19.10 -19.23
CA ALA A 299 9.58 -18.90 -18.01
C ALA A 299 9.93 -17.43 -17.74
N GLU A 300 10.26 -16.65 -18.77
CA GLU A 300 10.62 -15.23 -18.62
C GLU A 300 9.45 -14.40 -18.06
N VAL A 301 8.25 -14.58 -18.63
CA VAL A 301 7.04 -13.90 -18.15
C VAL A 301 6.72 -14.32 -16.72
N ALA A 302 6.75 -15.63 -16.43
CA ALA A 302 6.53 -16.16 -15.09
C ALA A 302 7.53 -15.58 -14.06
N ALA A 303 8.82 -15.57 -14.38
CA ALA A 303 9.86 -15.02 -13.49
C ALA A 303 9.66 -13.52 -13.22
N SER A 304 9.14 -12.77 -14.20
CA SER A 304 8.96 -11.32 -14.07
C SER A 304 7.79 -10.91 -13.16
N VAL A 305 6.83 -11.80 -12.87
CA VAL A 305 5.54 -11.44 -12.23
C VAL A 305 5.72 -10.66 -10.92
N VAL A 306 6.57 -11.17 -10.02
CA VAL A 306 6.78 -10.56 -8.68
C VAL A 306 7.59 -9.27 -8.77
N MET A 307 8.52 -9.19 -9.73
CA MET A 307 9.43 -8.06 -9.90
C MET A 307 8.82 -6.89 -10.69
N ALA A 308 7.83 -7.17 -11.53
CA ALA A 308 7.25 -6.21 -12.46
C ALA A 308 6.74 -4.91 -11.82
N PRO A 309 6.05 -4.91 -10.66
CA PRO A 309 5.65 -3.66 -10.01
C PRO A 309 6.85 -2.78 -9.62
N SER A 310 7.94 -3.39 -9.14
CA SER A 310 9.18 -2.70 -8.77
C SER A 310 9.89 -2.14 -10.00
N ALA A 311 9.97 -2.91 -11.08
CA ALA A 311 10.58 -2.42 -12.33
C ALA A 311 9.77 -1.29 -12.97
N LEU A 312 8.44 -1.39 -12.99
CA LEU A 312 7.57 -0.34 -13.50
C LEU A 312 7.72 0.96 -12.69
N GLN A 313 7.66 0.88 -11.35
CA GLN A 313 7.85 2.05 -10.50
C GLN A 313 9.26 2.62 -10.64
N ALA A 314 10.30 1.79 -10.63
CA ALA A 314 11.68 2.24 -10.78
C ALA A 314 11.91 2.96 -12.11
N GLY A 315 11.40 2.41 -13.22
CA GLY A 315 11.49 3.06 -14.54
C GLY A 315 10.80 4.43 -14.56
N LEU A 316 9.61 4.56 -13.98
CA LEU A 316 8.91 5.85 -13.89
C LEU A 316 9.67 6.87 -13.02
N LEU A 317 10.33 6.42 -11.96
CA LEU A 317 10.99 7.29 -10.97
C LEU A 317 12.47 7.57 -11.27
N ARG A 318 13.09 6.93 -12.26
CA ARG A 318 14.42 7.30 -12.77
C ARG A 318 14.41 8.61 -13.55
N ASN A 319 13.28 8.92 -14.18
CA ASN A 319 13.06 10.19 -14.86
C ASN A 319 11.69 10.75 -14.49
N PRO A 320 11.51 11.18 -13.22
CA PRO A 320 10.20 11.56 -12.70
C PRO A 320 9.64 12.78 -13.44
N SER A 321 10.51 13.67 -13.95
CA SER A 321 10.12 14.81 -14.79
C SER A 321 9.51 14.38 -16.13
N ALA A 322 10.09 13.39 -16.82
CA ALA A 322 9.51 12.88 -18.08
C ALA A 322 8.18 12.15 -17.84
N ALA A 323 8.13 11.31 -16.81
CA ALA A 323 6.89 10.61 -16.43
C ALA A 323 5.78 11.60 -16.04
N TRP A 324 6.10 12.62 -15.24
CA TRP A 324 5.15 13.63 -14.81
C TRP A 324 4.63 14.47 -15.98
N ARG A 325 5.49 14.93 -16.89
CA ARG A 325 5.05 15.65 -18.10
C ARG A 325 4.10 14.85 -18.97
N TRP A 326 4.23 13.53 -19.01
CA TRP A 326 3.26 12.73 -19.74
C TRP A 326 1.94 12.58 -18.93
N LEU A 327 2.03 12.35 -17.63
CA LEU A 327 0.89 12.20 -16.73
C LEU A 327 0.06 13.48 -16.55
N GLU A 328 0.66 14.67 -16.69
CA GLU A 328 -0.07 15.95 -16.54
C GLU A 328 -1.15 16.15 -17.62
N HIS A 329 -1.05 15.43 -18.74
CA HIS A 329 -2.08 15.40 -19.79
C HIS A 329 -3.34 14.63 -19.35
N TRP A 330 -3.24 13.81 -18.30
CA TRP A 330 -4.36 13.13 -17.70
C TRP A 330 -5.00 14.02 -16.64
N PRO A 331 -6.31 14.35 -16.74
CA PRO A 331 -6.94 15.23 -15.77
C PRO A 331 -6.91 14.62 -14.37
N TRP A 332 -6.23 15.26 -13.41
CA TRP A 332 -6.09 14.76 -12.04
C TRP A 332 -7.43 14.38 -11.40
N ARG A 333 -8.46 15.22 -11.61
CA ARG A 333 -9.84 15.00 -11.14
C ARG A 333 -10.51 13.73 -11.69
N ALA A 334 -10.02 13.19 -12.81
CA ALA A 334 -10.56 11.97 -13.43
C ALA A 334 -9.87 10.69 -12.92
N LEU A 335 -8.71 10.82 -12.27
CA LEU A 335 -7.94 9.68 -11.75
C LEU A 335 -8.72 8.80 -10.76
N PRO A 336 -9.53 9.34 -9.82
CA PRO A 336 -10.34 8.50 -8.94
C PRO A 336 -11.34 7.62 -9.71
N ALA A 337 -12.00 8.18 -10.74
CA ALA A 337 -12.92 7.41 -11.57
C ALA A 337 -12.19 6.37 -12.43
N LEU A 338 -10.99 6.70 -12.93
CA LEU A 338 -10.16 5.74 -13.67
C LEU A 338 -9.65 4.62 -12.76
N ARG A 339 -9.31 4.93 -11.51
CA ARG A 339 -8.94 3.96 -10.48
C ARG A 339 -10.09 2.96 -10.25
N ASP A 340 -11.31 3.46 -10.08
CA ASP A 340 -12.50 2.62 -9.90
C ASP A 340 -12.80 1.77 -11.14
N ALA A 341 -12.62 2.33 -12.35
CA ALA A 341 -12.77 1.61 -13.60
C ALA A 341 -11.70 0.50 -13.74
N ALA A 342 -10.45 0.78 -13.37
CA ALA A 342 -9.37 -0.21 -13.36
C ALA A 342 -9.65 -1.35 -12.36
N MET A 343 -10.16 -1.04 -11.17
CA MET A 343 -10.53 -2.05 -10.19
C MET A 343 -11.63 -2.98 -10.70
N ARG A 344 -12.65 -2.42 -11.37
CA ARG A 344 -13.82 -3.15 -11.86
C ARG A 344 -13.53 -3.97 -13.10
N ASP A 345 -12.92 -3.33 -14.10
CA ASP A 345 -12.87 -3.80 -15.48
C ASP A 345 -11.45 -4.11 -15.95
N GLY A 346 -10.43 -3.91 -15.11
CA GLY A 346 -9.03 -4.10 -15.47
C GLY A 346 -8.63 -3.19 -16.63
N LEU A 347 -7.97 -3.77 -17.64
CA LEU A 347 -7.55 -3.04 -18.85
C LEU A 347 -8.71 -2.47 -19.67
N ASN A 348 -9.93 -3.01 -19.50
CA ASN A 348 -11.11 -2.58 -20.24
C ASN A 348 -11.80 -1.37 -19.59
N GLY A 349 -11.31 -0.89 -18.45
CA GLY A 349 -11.86 0.27 -17.75
C GLY A 349 -11.78 1.55 -18.59
N ARG A 350 -12.85 2.35 -18.56
CA ARG A 350 -12.94 3.64 -19.27
C ARG A 350 -13.70 4.69 -18.45
N VAL A 351 -13.33 5.95 -18.65
CA VAL A 351 -14.04 7.12 -18.10
C VAL A 351 -14.16 8.18 -19.19
N GLY A 352 -15.36 8.33 -19.76
CA GLY A 352 -15.55 9.19 -20.93
C GLY A 352 -14.67 8.72 -22.10
N SER A 353 -13.80 9.60 -22.61
CA SER A 353 -12.82 9.24 -23.65
C SER A 353 -11.56 8.56 -23.10
N LEU A 354 -11.29 8.65 -21.79
CA LEU A 354 -10.08 8.12 -21.15
C LEU A 354 -10.15 6.60 -21.03
N SER A 355 -9.03 5.93 -21.35
CA SER A 355 -8.90 4.47 -21.41
C SER A 355 -7.79 4.00 -20.48
N VAL A 356 -8.09 3.04 -19.60
CA VAL A 356 -7.08 2.46 -18.70
C VAL A 356 -5.98 1.76 -19.49
N ARG A 357 -6.31 1.04 -20.57
CA ARG A 357 -5.32 0.43 -21.48
C ARG A 357 -4.33 1.45 -22.03
N THR A 358 -4.80 2.60 -22.50
CA THR A 358 -3.93 3.66 -23.05
C THR A 358 -3.01 4.23 -21.97
N LEU A 359 -3.50 4.33 -20.72
CA LEU A 359 -2.66 4.71 -19.59
C LEU A 359 -1.54 3.67 -19.36
N CYS A 360 -1.88 2.38 -19.34
CA CYS A 360 -0.93 1.29 -19.18
C CYS A 360 0.14 1.25 -20.28
N GLU A 361 -0.26 1.42 -21.54
CA GLU A 361 0.65 1.42 -22.70
C GLU A 361 1.70 2.52 -22.58
N GLY A 362 1.27 3.76 -22.32
CA GLY A 362 2.20 4.89 -22.19
C GLY A 362 3.14 4.76 -20.99
N LEU A 363 2.65 4.27 -19.84
CA LEU A 363 3.50 4.09 -18.65
C LEU A 363 4.54 2.99 -18.83
N LEU A 364 4.20 1.88 -19.49
CA LEU A 364 5.17 0.83 -19.81
C LEU A 364 6.22 1.30 -20.81
N GLU A 365 5.83 2.11 -21.80
CA GLU A 365 6.78 2.72 -22.73
C GLU A 365 7.76 3.66 -22.00
N ILE A 366 7.25 4.53 -21.13
CA ILE A 366 8.07 5.47 -20.35
C ILE A 366 9.02 4.72 -19.43
N ALA A 367 8.50 3.79 -18.62
CA ALA A 367 9.32 3.04 -17.68
C ALA A 367 10.38 2.20 -18.42
N GLY A 368 10.01 1.53 -19.51
CA GLY A 368 10.92 0.69 -20.29
C GLY A 368 12.10 1.45 -20.90
N LYS A 369 11.95 2.74 -21.24
CA LYS A 369 13.06 3.58 -21.75
C LYS A 369 14.13 3.86 -20.70
N GLU A 370 13.77 3.82 -19.43
CA GLU A 370 14.66 4.15 -18.30
C GLU A 370 15.20 2.88 -17.59
N LEU A 371 14.77 1.69 -18.00
CA LEU A 371 15.31 0.42 -17.51
C LEU A 371 16.57 0.01 -18.28
N SER A 372 17.54 -0.55 -17.55
CA SER A 372 18.72 -1.13 -18.17
C SER A 372 18.36 -2.44 -18.89
N ARG A 373 19.28 -2.94 -19.72
CA ARG A 373 19.10 -4.22 -20.43
C ARG A 373 18.86 -5.39 -19.46
N ASP A 374 19.52 -5.37 -18.30
CA ASP A 374 19.43 -6.45 -17.30
C ASP A 374 18.15 -6.34 -16.44
N GLU A 375 17.38 -5.28 -16.59
CA GLU A 375 16.10 -5.06 -15.90
C GLU A 375 14.89 -5.13 -16.84
N ALA A 376 15.10 -4.99 -18.15
CA ALA A 376 14.03 -4.93 -19.13
C ALA A 376 13.10 -6.16 -19.10
N TRP A 377 13.65 -7.34 -18.82
CA TRP A 377 12.90 -8.59 -18.68
C TRP A 377 11.85 -8.52 -17.55
N MET A 378 12.06 -7.69 -16.53
CA MET A 378 11.13 -7.55 -15.41
C MET A 378 9.79 -6.92 -15.84
N LEU A 379 9.70 -6.32 -17.03
CA LEU A 379 8.44 -5.84 -17.61
C LEU A 379 7.73 -6.87 -18.49
N ALA A 380 8.24 -8.11 -18.62
CA ALA A 380 7.65 -9.13 -19.48
C ALA A 380 6.19 -9.46 -19.12
N TYR A 381 5.85 -9.56 -17.83
CA TYR A 381 4.48 -9.79 -17.35
C TYR A 381 3.50 -8.69 -17.73
N PRO A 382 3.70 -7.41 -17.36
CA PRO A 382 2.73 -6.36 -17.72
C PRO A 382 2.64 -6.15 -19.24
N GLN A 383 3.71 -6.40 -19.99
CA GLN A 383 3.64 -6.43 -21.46
C GLN A 383 2.79 -7.61 -21.98
N HIS A 384 2.91 -8.79 -21.39
CA HIS A 384 2.05 -9.93 -21.71
C HIS A 384 0.58 -9.60 -21.40
N VAL A 385 0.29 -9.00 -20.24
CA VAL A 385 -1.08 -8.58 -19.85
C VAL A 385 -1.68 -7.61 -20.88
N LEU A 386 -0.90 -6.65 -21.38
CA LEU A 386 -1.35 -5.78 -22.48
C LEU A 386 -1.66 -6.54 -23.77
N ARG A 387 -0.76 -7.45 -24.18
CA ARG A 387 -0.91 -8.22 -25.42
C ARG A 387 -2.10 -9.19 -25.37
N SER A 388 -2.25 -9.92 -24.27
CA SER A 388 -3.33 -10.90 -24.10
C SER A 388 -4.65 -10.25 -23.70
N GLY A 389 -4.60 -9.04 -23.13
CA GLY A 389 -5.75 -8.36 -22.55
C GLY A 389 -6.26 -9.00 -21.26
N ARG A 390 -5.49 -9.92 -20.64
CA ARG A 390 -5.88 -10.67 -19.46
C ARG A 390 -4.88 -10.50 -18.32
N ASN A 391 -5.32 -9.92 -17.20
CA ASN A 391 -4.57 -9.90 -15.95
C ASN A 391 -4.79 -11.18 -15.12
N GLY A 392 -4.22 -11.25 -13.91
CA GLY A 392 -4.34 -12.41 -13.02
C GLY A 392 -5.79 -12.74 -12.66
N ALA A 393 -6.63 -11.72 -12.48
CA ALA A 393 -8.05 -11.88 -12.21
C ALA A 393 -8.84 -12.39 -13.42
N ASP A 394 -8.56 -11.89 -14.63
CA ASP A 394 -9.21 -12.39 -15.86
C ASP A 394 -8.90 -13.88 -16.08
N ARG A 395 -7.65 -14.29 -15.87
CA ARG A 395 -7.24 -15.70 -15.93
C ARG A 395 -7.94 -16.54 -14.87
N ALA A 396 -8.03 -16.05 -13.62
CA ALA A 396 -8.70 -16.76 -12.54
C ALA A 396 -10.19 -16.98 -12.82
N LEU A 397 -10.87 -15.97 -13.37
CA LEU A 397 -12.28 -16.05 -13.75
C LEU A 397 -12.49 -17.04 -14.89
N ALA A 398 -11.67 -16.97 -15.94
CA ALA A 398 -11.73 -17.92 -17.05
C ALA A 398 -11.51 -19.36 -16.58
N ALA A 399 -10.51 -19.60 -15.72
CA ALA A 399 -10.25 -20.91 -15.13
C ALA A 399 -11.44 -21.39 -14.29
N TYR A 400 -12.01 -20.53 -13.44
CA TYR A 400 -13.17 -20.88 -12.62
C TYR A 400 -14.37 -21.35 -13.45
N GLU A 401 -14.67 -20.67 -14.57
CA GLU A 401 -15.78 -21.02 -15.48
C GLU A 401 -15.61 -22.38 -16.16
N LEU A 402 -14.38 -22.86 -16.33
CA LEU A 402 -14.11 -24.18 -16.92
C LEU A 402 -14.18 -25.33 -15.90
N LEU A 403 -14.15 -25.03 -14.60
CA LEU A 403 -14.19 -26.03 -13.55
C LEU A 403 -15.61 -26.58 -13.34
N SER A 404 -15.70 -27.89 -13.14
CA SER A 404 -16.95 -28.60 -12.87
C SER A 404 -17.15 -28.86 -11.36
N GLY A 405 -18.41 -29.04 -10.97
CA GLY A 405 -18.81 -29.33 -9.58
C GLY A 405 -19.57 -28.18 -8.92
N SER A 406 -19.84 -28.33 -7.62
CA SER A 406 -20.44 -27.26 -6.80
C SER A 406 -19.50 -26.04 -6.70
N PRO A 407 -20.02 -24.84 -6.37
CA PRO A 407 -19.18 -23.64 -6.21
C PRO A 407 -17.98 -23.84 -5.27
N GLY A 408 -18.19 -24.52 -4.13
CA GLY A 408 -17.11 -24.82 -3.18
C GLY A 408 -16.05 -25.78 -3.73
N GLU A 409 -16.45 -26.77 -4.54
CA GLU A 409 -15.51 -27.69 -5.21
C GLU A 409 -14.71 -26.98 -6.30
N ARG A 410 -15.37 -26.13 -7.11
CA ARG A 410 -14.71 -25.29 -8.11
C ARG A 410 -13.69 -24.36 -7.46
N MET A 411 -14.05 -23.71 -6.35
CA MET A 411 -13.14 -22.81 -5.63
C MET A 411 -11.91 -23.54 -5.07
N LYS A 412 -12.08 -24.73 -4.48
CA LYS A 412 -10.96 -25.55 -4.02
C LYS A 412 -10.04 -25.98 -5.17
N GLN A 413 -10.61 -26.36 -6.31
CA GLN A 413 -9.83 -26.72 -7.50
C GLN A 413 -9.06 -25.51 -8.05
N LEU A 414 -9.71 -24.34 -8.12
CA LEU A 414 -9.08 -23.09 -8.53
C LEU A 414 -7.90 -22.72 -7.62
N MET A 415 -8.08 -22.77 -6.30
CA MET A 415 -7.01 -22.48 -5.35
C MET A 415 -5.78 -23.39 -5.55
N LYS A 416 -6.00 -24.69 -5.83
CA LYS A 416 -4.90 -25.62 -6.16
C LYS A 416 -4.23 -25.29 -7.48
N ALA A 417 -5.01 -24.98 -8.52
CA ALA A 417 -4.49 -24.60 -9.83
C ALA A 417 -3.68 -23.29 -9.79
N ARG A 418 -4.03 -22.40 -8.86
CA ARG A 418 -3.42 -21.09 -8.63
C ARG A 418 -2.41 -21.09 -7.48
N GLN A 419 -1.85 -22.26 -7.15
CA GLN A 419 -0.70 -22.32 -6.26
C GLN A 419 0.47 -21.55 -6.89
N ALA A 420 1.12 -20.70 -6.08
CA ALA A 420 2.29 -19.97 -6.54
C ALA A 420 3.44 -20.94 -6.90
N LEU A 421 4.11 -20.66 -8.02
CA LEU A 421 5.37 -21.27 -8.41
C LEU A 421 6.51 -20.30 -8.09
N PHE A 422 7.54 -20.82 -7.45
CA PHE A 422 8.74 -20.04 -7.13
C PHE A 422 9.93 -20.45 -8.02
N PRO A 423 10.96 -19.58 -8.11
CA PRO A 423 12.00 -19.65 -9.15
C PRO A 423 12.69 -21.01 -9.31
N SER A 424 12.96 -21.74 -8.22
CA SER A 424 13.50 -23.11 -8.25
C SER A 424 12.69 -24.09 -9.12
N ARG A 425 11.40 -23.83 -9.35
CA ARG A 425 10.50 -24.62 -10.20
C ARG A 425 10.24 -24.03 -11.57
N LEU A 426 10.75 -22.83 -11.87
CA LEU A 426 10.64 -22.17 -13.17
C LEU A 426 11.80 -22.52 -14.11
N MET A 427 12.87 -23.14 -13.58
CA MET A 427 14.05 -23.60 -14.34
C MET A 427 13.99 -25.09 -14.71
N LEU A 428 12.91 -25.79 -14.37
CA LEU A 428 12.60 -27.19 -14.75
C LEU A 428 11.55 -27.19 -15.86
#